data_AF-A0A0G1G894-F1
#
_entry.id   AF-A0A0G1G894-F1
#
_cell.length_a   1.000
_cell.length_b   1.000
_cell.length_c   1.000
_cell.angle_alpha   90.00
_cell.angle_beta   90.00
_cell.angle_gamma   90.00
#
_symmetry.space_group_name_H-M   'P 1'
#
loop_
_entity.id
_entity.type
_entity.pdbx_description
1 polymer ?
#
loop_
_entity_poly.entity_id
_entity_poly.type
_entity_poly.pdbx_seq_one_letter_code
_entity_poly.pdbx_strand_id
1 'polypeptide(L)'
;MNPKTIDTIVKIVDTLKAQGWNVPPDVDAMARLQKLKKLRQSGAIKADVINRDEIEARLIAVISKNQRAQLNKLLELLGNPPQLYNVPNEFWENEGRKLQRDVEPILIDIYLQQAKLLMDEVHIGIDWGMVNVNAARWANKYTYDLVKGITNTTLKGLQETIPQFYEQGWNLGQLRTSLERWYSPARAEMIAITETTRAASEGERQLVSEIQKETGIELIAIWNTSNDDIVCDICGPRNDQPITDGMYPPAHVGCRCEVSHRLPE
;
A
#
# COMPACT_ATOMS: atom_id res chain seq x y z
N MET A 1 -34.99 -17.83 -10.44
CA MET A 1 -35.44 -18.42 -9.16
C MET A 1 -35.69 -17.30 -8.16
N ASN A 2 -36.69 -17.45 -7.29
CA ASN A 2 -37.07 -16.44 -6.29
C ASN A 2 -35.96 -16.30 -5.21
N PRO A 3 -35.57 -15.08 -4.80
CA PRO A 3 -34.56 -14.84 -3.74
C PRO A 3 -34.79 -15.61 -2.43
N LYS A 4 -36.04 -15.81 -2.01
CA LYS A 4 -36.37 -16.57 -0.79
C LYS A 4 -36.00 -18.06 -0.88
N THR A 5 -36.02 -18.63 -2.08
CA THR A 5 -35.67 -20.03 -2.32
C THR A 5 -34.15 -20.25 -2.21
N ILE A 6 -33.35 -19.22 -2.46
CA ILE A 6 -31.89 -19.28 -2.54
C ILE A 6 -31.25 -19.27 -1.14
N ASP A 7 -31.65 -18.33 -0.28
CA ASP A 7 -31.20 -18.30 1.13
C ASP A 7 -31.59 -19.60 1.87
N THR A 8 -32.66 -20.25 1.44
CA THR A 8 -33.09 -21.54 1.97
C THR A 8 -32.12 -22.66 1.57
N ILE A 9 -31.66 -22.70 0.31
CA ILE A 9 -30.73 -23.74 -0.17
C ILE A 9 -29.36 -23.61 0.49
N VAL A 10 -28.81 -22.39 0.62
CA VAL A 10 -27.51 -22.17 1.27
C VAL A 10 -27.55 -22.62 2.73
N LYS A 11 -28.58 -22.23 3.47
CA LYS A 11 -28.78 -22.66 4.86
C LYS A 11 -28.88 -24.19 4.99
N ILE A 12 -29.54 -24.85 4.03
CA ILE A 12 -29.63 -26.31 4.01
C ILE A 12 -28.25 -26.95 3.79
N VAL A 13 -27.46 -26.45 2.84
CA VAL A 13 -26.11 -26.98 2.58
C VAL A 13 -25.19 -26.81 3.79
N ASP A 14 -25.19 -25.63 4.41
CA ASP A 14 -24.39 -25.36 5.61
C ASP A 14 -24.82 -26.26 6.78
N THR A 15 -26.13 -26.48 6.94
CA THR A 15 -26.68 -27.37 7.97
C THR A 15 -26.27 -28.82 7.74
N LEU A 16 -26.32 -29.30 6.50
CA LEU A 16 -25.94 -30.68 6.15
C LEU A 16 -24.44 -30.91 6.39
N LYS A 17 -23.58 -29.97 6.00
CA LYS A 17 -22.14 -30.03 6.29
C LYS A 17 -21.86 -30.05 7.80
N ALA A 18 -22.54 -29.20 8.58
CA ALA A 18 -22.41 -29.17 10.03
C ALA A 18 -22.87 -30.47 10.71
N GLN A 19 -23.78 -31.21 10.07
CA GLN A 19 -24.24 -32.54 10.51
C GLN A 19 -23.34 -33.70 10.00
N GLY A 20 -22.20 -33.40 9.36
CA GLY A 20 -21.24 -34.40 8.90
C GLY A 20 -21.63 -35.08 7.58
N TRP A 21 -22.63 -34.56 6.86
CA TRP A 21 -22.97 -35.09 5.54
C TRP A 21 -21.97 -34.65 4.48
N ASN A 22 -21.53 -35.60 3.66
CA ASN A 22 -20.72 -35.30 2.48
C ASN A 22 -21.62 -34.75 1.38
N VAL A 23 -21.67 -33.42 1.25
CA VAL A 23 -22.49 -32.73 0.25
C VAL A 23 -21.86 -32.90 -1.13
N PRO A 24 -22.62 -33.32 -2.15
CA PRO A 24 -22.13 -33.44 -3.52
C PRO A 24 -21.42 -32.15 -4.01
N PRO A 25 -20.25 -32.26 -4.69
CA PRO A 25 -19.45 -31.11 -5.10
C PRO A 25 -20.20 -30.12 -6.00
N ASP A 26 -21.15 -30.59 -6.79
CA ASP A 26 -22.02 -29.80 -7.66
C ASP A 26 -22.99 -28.90 -6.88
N VAL A 27 -23.50 -29.38 -5.74
CA VAL A 27 -24.39 -28.62 -4.86
C VAL A 27 -23.62 -27.52 -4.11
N ASP A 28 -22.39 -27.82 -3.69
CA ASP A 28 -21.49 -26.84 -3.07
C ASP A 28 -21.01 -25.78 -4.09
N ALA A 29 -20.69 -26.21 -5.31
CA ALA A 29 -20.36 -25.33 -6.42
C ALA A 29 -21.55 -24.43 -6.81
N MET A 30 -22.78 -24.96 -6.81
CA MET A 30 -24.01 -24.19 -7.06
C MET A 30 -24.29 -23.15 -5.98
N ALA A 31 -24.09 -23.49 -4.70
CA ALA A 31 -24.22 -22.55 -3.59
C ALA A 31 -23.17 -21.42 -3.68
N ARG A 32 -21.91 -21.76 -4.01
CA ARG A 32 -20.83 -20.79 -4.29
C ARG A 32 -21.17 -19.91 -5.49
N LEU A 33 -21.53 -20.49 -6.64
CA LEU A 33 -21.93 -19.77 -7.86
C LEU A 33 -23.10 -18.82 -7.64
N GLN A 34 -24.07 -19.18 -6.79
CA GLN A 34 -25.21 -18.29 -6.48
C GLN A 34 -24.86 -17.19 -5.49
N LYS A 35 -23.94 -17.42 -4.54
CA LYS A 35 -23.37 -16.38 -3.68
C LYS A 35 -22.56 -15.36 -4.51
N LEU A 36 -21.78 -15.85 -5.47
CA LEU A 36 -21.08 -15.04 -6.47
C LEU A 36 -22.06 -14.25 -7.35
N LYS A 37 -23.20 -14.84 -7.75
CA LYS A 37 -24.28 -14.08 -8.44
C LYS A 37 -24.90 -12.98 -7.58
N LYS A 38 -24.96 -13.13 -6.25
CA LYS A 38 -25.44 -12.10 -5.32
C LYS A 38 -24.43 -10.95 -5.21
N LEU A 39 -23.12 -11.25 -5.19
CA LEU A 39 -22.03 -10.27 -5.31
C LEU A 39 -22.01 -9.58 -6.67
N ARG A 40 -22.36 -10.30 -7.75
CA ARG A 40 -22.55 -9.73 -9.09
C ARG A 40 -23.72 -8.74 -9.16
N GLN A 41 -24.68 -8.82 -8.23
CA GLN A 41 -25.83 -7.92 -8.14
C GLN A 41 -25.58 -6.71 -7.20
N SER A 42 -24.53 -6.73 -6.36
CA SER A 42 -24.21 -5.63 -5.43
C SER A 42 -23.34 -4.52 -6.03
N GLY A 43 -22.78 -4.71 -7.23
CA GLY A 43 -21.89 -3.74 -7.87
C GLY A 43 -20.40 -4.03 -7.61
N ALA A 44 -19.53 -3.06 -7.88
CA ALA A 44 -18.10 -3.20 -7.61
C ALA A 44 -17.84 -3.33 -6.10
N ILE A 45 -17.02 -4.30 -5.71
CA ILE A 45 -16.52 -4.39 -4.34
C ILE A 45 -15.51 -3.26 -4.15
N LYS A 46 -15.97 -2.11 -3.64
CA LYS A 46 -15.14 -0.95 -3.36
C LYS A 46 -14.58 -1.08 -1.94
N ALA A 47 -13.28 -1.31 -1.82
CA ALA A 47 -12.59 -1.29 -0.53
C ALA A 47 -11.86 0.04 -0.39
N ASP A 48 -12.58 1.07 0.08
CA ASP A 48 -11.94 2.33 0.43
C ASP A 48 -10.90 2.07 1.53
N VAL A 49 -9.80 2.84 1.52
CA VAL A 49 -8.83 2.74 2.61
C VAL A 49 -9.45 3.25 3.91
N ILE A 50 -9.81 2.33 4.82
CA ILE A 50 -10.40 2.69 6.12
C ILE A 50 -9.42 3.57 6.90
N ASN A 51 -9.92 4.67 7.44
CA ASN A 51 -9.14 5.64 8.22
C ASN A 51 -7.90 6.14 7.48
N ARG A 52 -7.97 6.29 6.14
CA ARG A 52 -6.87 6.74 5.30
C ARG A 52 -6.15 7.96 5.84
N ASP A 53 -6.89 9.01 6.20
CA ASP A 53 -6.29 10.25 6.70
C ASP A 53 -5.52 10.04 8.01
N GLU A 54 -6.00 9.16 8.90
CA GLU A 54 -5.29 8.81 10.14
C GLU A 54 -4.01 8.02 9.85
N ILE A 55 -4.09 7.06 8.92
CA ILE A 55 -2.94 6.26 8.46
C ILE A 55 -1.88 7.16 7.82
N GLU A 56 -2.29 8.03 6.90
CA GLU A 56 -1.41 8.99 6.23
C GLU A 56 -0.78 9.93 7.27
N ALA A 57 -1.55 10.45 8.23
CA ALA A 57 -1.03 11.27 9.32
C ALA A 57 0.00 10.53 10.21
N ARG A 58 -0.24 9.25 10.51
CA ARG A 58 0.71 8.40 11.25
C ARG A 58 2.02 8.21 10.48
N LEU A 59 1.94 7.90 9.19
CA LEU A 59 3.13 7.79 8.32
C LEU A 59 3.88 9.11 8.22
N ILE A 60 3.18 10.23 8.02
CA ILE A 60 3.76 11.58 7.99
C ILE A 60 4.53 11.86 9.27
N ALA A 61 3.94 11.57 10.43
CA ALA A 61 4.56 11.81 11.73
C ALA A 61 5.85 11.01 11.90
N VAL A 62 5.81 9.71 11.56
CA VAL A 62 6.97 8.81 11.64
C VAL A 62 8.09 9.24 10.68
N ILE A 63 7.76 9.50 9.42
CA ILE A 63 8.73 9.89 8.39
C ILE A 63 9.35 11.24 8.76
N SER A 64 8.54 12.23 9.12
CA SER A 64 9.01 13.57 9.49
C SER A 64 9.92 13.55 10.73
N LYS A 65 9.58 12.73 11.73
CA LYS A 65 10.40 12.54 12.93
C LYS A 65 11.78 11.98 12.58
N ASN A 66 11.81 10.92 11.76
CA ASN A 66 13.06 10.29 11.32
C ASN A 66 13.90 11.25 10.47
N GLN A 67 13.28 11.94 9.50
CA GLN A 67 13.95 12.90 8.62
C GLN A 67 14.56 14.08 9.40
N ARG A 68 13.83 14.64 10.38
CA ARG A 68 14.34 15.73 11.21
C ARG A 68 15.54 15.29 12.05
N ALA A 69 15.47 14.11 12.66
CA ALA A 69 16.57 13.53 13.43
C ALA A 69 17.80 13.26 12.53
N GLN A 70 17.56 12.72 11.34
CA GLN A 70 18.60 12.47 10.34
C GLN A 70 19.29 13.78 9.91
N LEU A 71 18.54 14.83 9.57
CA LEU A 71 19.10 16.12 9.14
C LEU A 71 19.97 16.75 10.23
N ASN A 72 19.50 16.77 11.48
CA ASN A 72 20.27 17.33 12.60
C ASN A 72 21.62 16.59 12.76
N LYS A 73 21.58 15.26 12.80
CA LYS A 73 22.79 14.43 12.93
C LYS A 73 23.70 14.53 11.71
N LEU A 74 23.14 14.68 10.51
CA LEU A 74 23.91 14.90 9.30
C LEU A 74 24.70 16.21 9.36
N LEU A 75 24.06 17.30 9.79
CA LEU A 75 24.74 18.60 9.95
C LEU A 75 25.85 18.54 11.00
N GLU A 76 25.65 17.82 12.10
CA GLU A 76 26.69 17.58 13.10
C GLU A 76 27.89 16.84 12.51
N LEU A 77 27.64 15.77 11.73
CA LEU A 77 28.68 14.99 11.07
C LEU A 77 29.43 15.81 10.02
N LEU A 78 28.72 16.58 9.18
CA LEU A 78 29.35 17.42 8.17
C LEU A 78 30.35 18.40 8.81
N GLY A 79 30.03 18.95 9.98
CA GLY A 79 30.90 19.89 10.69
C GLY A 79 30.92 21.28 10.05
N ASN A 80 31.92 22.09 10.44
CA ASN A 80 32.11 23.45 9.94
C ASN A 80 33.61 23.73 9.69
N PRO A 81 34.06 23.86 8.42
CA PRO A 81 33.26 23.80 7.20
C PRO A 81 32.71 22.39 6.92
N PRO A 82 31.60 22.25 6.16
CA PRO A 82 30.91 20.98 5.96
C PRO A 82 31.69 20.05 5.01
N GLN A 83 32.05 18.85 5.49
CA GLN A 83 32.86 17.89 4.74
C GLN A 83 32.11 16.58 4.52
N LEU A 84 31.96 16.15 3.26
CA LEU A 84 31.27 14.90 2.90
C LEU A 84 31.97 13.67 3.48
N TYR A 85 33.30 13.67 3.57
CA TYR A 85 34.05 12.52 4.09
C TYR A 85 33.84 12.29 5.60
N ASN A 86 33.27 13.26 6.33
CA ASN A 86 32.92 13.07 7.74
C ASN A 86 31.63 12.26 7.92
N VAL A 87 30.88 11.98 6.84
CA VAL A 87 29.63 11.22 6.89
C VAL A 87 29.91 9.77 6.50
N PRO A 88 30.03 8.84 7.46
CA PRO A 88 30.35 7.44 7.17
C PRO A 88 29.20 6.73 6.45
N ASN A 89 29.48 5.66 5.70
CA ASN A 89 28.42 4.89 5.03
C ASN A 89 27.44 4.26 6.03
N GLU A 90 27.94 3.84 7.18
CA GLU A 90 27.17 3.27 8.28
C GLU A 90 26.12 4.25 8.83
N PHE A 91 26.31 5.57 8.66
CA PHE A 91 25.28 6.55 9.00
C PHE A 91 24.02 6.30 8.16
N TRP A 92 24.14 6.21 6.84
CA TRP A 92 23.01 6.02 5.94
C TRP A 92 22.29 4.70 6.19
N GLU A 93 23.05 3.63 6.41
CA GLU A 93 22.47 2.33 6.73
C GLU A 93 21.71 2.34 8.06
N ASN A 94 22.28 2.98 9.10
CA ASN A 94 21.65 3.05 10.42
C ASN A 94 20.37 3.90 10.39
N GLU A 95 20.39 5.06 9.73
CA GLU A 95 19.20 5.90 9.61
C GLU A 95 18.14 5.22 8.71
N GLY A 96 18.55 4.50 7.67
CA GLY A 96 17.66 3.67 6.87
C GLY A 96 16.97 2.56 7.70
N ARG A 97 17.74 1.80 8.49
CA ARG A 97 17.18 0.75 9.37
C ARG A 97 16.17 1.29 10.39
N LYS A 98 16.38 2.50 10.92
CA LYS A 98 15.41 3.16 11.81
C LYS A 98 14.12 3.49 11.08
N LEU A 99 14.22 4.12 9.90
CA LEU A 99 13.06 4.44 9.09
C LEU A 99 12.28 3.18 8.70
N GLN A 100 12.98 2.12 8.29
CA GLN A 100 12.36 0.82 7.97
C GLN A 100 11.57 0.29 9.16
N ARG A 101 12.19 0.21 10.35
CA ARG A 101 11.56 -0.29 11.58
C ARG A 101 10.28 0.46 11.92
N ASP A 102 10.24 1.77 11.69
CA ASP A 102 9.10 2.59 12.06
C ASP A 102 7.98 2.57 10.99
N VAL A 103 8.31 2.38 9.72
CA VAL A 103 7.35 2.38 8.60
C VAL A 103 6.76 0.99 8.32
N GLU A 104 7.58 -0.07 8.42
CA GLU A 104 7.19 -1.44 8.05
C GLU A 104 5.92 -1.93 8.77
N PRO A 105 5.73 -1.76 10.09
CA PRO A 105 4.52 -2.20 10.76
C PRO A 105 3.25 -1.50 10.26
N ILE A 106 3.37 -0.23 9.85
CA ILE A 106 2.22 0.54 9.34
C ILE A 106 1.84 0.04 7.95
N LEU A 107 2.81 -0.25 7.07
CA LEU A 107 2.51 -0.79 5.75
C LEU A 107 1.90 -2.20 5.82
N ILE A 108 2.37 -3.04 6.75
CA ILE A 108 1.75 -4.35 7.01
C ILE A 108 0.30 -4.20 7.46
N ASP A 109 0.03 -3.26 8.37
CA ASP A 109 -1.31 -2.99 8.88
C ASP A 109 -2.27 -2.58 7.75
N ILE A 110 -1.87 -1.65 6.88
CA ILE A 110 -2.66 -1.23 5.71
C ILE A 110 -2.94 -2.41 4.79
N TYR A 111 -1.89 -3.17 4.45
CA TYR A 111 -1.98 -4.34 3.59
C TYR A 111 -3.01 -5.36 4.12
N LEU A 112 -2.89 -5.71 5.41
CA LEU A 112 -3.76 -6.70 6.04
C LEU A 112 -5.20 -6.19 6.18
N GLN A 113 -5.39 -4.92 6.52
CA GLN A 113 -6.73 -4.33 6.57
C GLN A 113 -7.40 -4.39 5.20
N GLN A 114 -6.69 -4.04 4.13
CA GLN A 114 -7.25 -4.04 2.78
C GLN A 114 -7.54 -5.45 2.25
N ALA A 115 -6.62 -6.40 2.48
CA ALA A 115 -6.90 -7.79 2.22
C ALA A 115 -8.13 -8.27 3.01
N LYS A 116 -8.23 -7.94 4.30
CA LYS A 116 -9.36 -8.35 5.14
C LYS A 116 -10.70 -7.81 4.63
N LEU A 117 -10.75 -6.54 4.22
CA LEU A 117 -11.98 -5.93 3.71
C LEU A 117 -12.47 -6.64 2.45
N LEU A 118 -11.58 -6.89 1.51
CA LEU A 118 -11.92 -7.63 0.30
C LEU A 118 -12.37 -9.06 0.65
N MET A 119 -11.70 -9.74 1.59
CA MET A 119 -12.06 -11.09 2.04
C MET A 119 -13.46 -11.14 2.65
N ASP A 120 -13.75 -10.22 3.56
CA ASP A 120 -15.05 -10.12 4.22
C ASP A 120 -16.16 -9.88 3.19
N GLU A 121 -15.89 -9.10 2.14
CA GLU A 121 -16.86 -8.85 1.07
C GLU A 121 -17.06 -10.05 0.14
N VAL A 122 -16.00 -10.71 -0.34
CA VAL A 122 -16.15 -11.88 -1.24
C VAL A 122 -16.70 -13.11 -0.51
N HIS A 123 -16.55 -13.17 0.82
CA HIS A 123 -16.94 -14.28 1.68
C HIS A 123 -16.45 -15.66 1.17
N ILE A 124 -15.23 -15.70 0.62
CA ILE A 124 -14.51 -16.89 0.20
C ILE A 124 -13.57 -17.29 1.34
N GLY A 125 -13.60 -18.55 1.74
CA GLY A 125 -12.71 -19.05 2.78
C GLY A 125 -11.29 -19.22 2.23
N ILE A 126 -10.42 -18.28 2.54
CA ILE A 126 -8.97 -18.30 2.25
C ILE A 126 -8.22 -18.50 3.56
N ASP A 127 -7.08 -19.20 3.52
CA ASP A 127 -6.20 -19.32 4.68
C ASP A 127 -5.58 -17.96 5.07
N TRP A 128 -6.08 -17.35 6.14
CA TRP A 128 -5.56 -16.09 6.67
C TRP A 128 -4.10 -16.20 7.12
N GLY A 129 -3.64 -17.40 7.51
CA GLY A 129 -2.23 -17.65 7.82
C GLY A 129 -1.34 -17.36 6.62
N MET A 130 -1.76 -17.76 5.42
CA MET A 130 -1.04 -17.48 4.18
C MET A 130 -1.01 -15.99 3.86
N VAL A 131 -2.13 -15.27 4.06
CA VAL A 131 -2.19 -13.82 3.84
C VAL A 131 -1.22 -13.07 4.76
N ASN A 132 -1.12 -13.46 6.05
CA ASN A 132 -0.15 -12.87 6.98
C ASN A 132 1.30 -13.11 6.56
N VAL A 133 1.63 -14.33 6.10
CA VAL A 133 2.98 -14.66 5.60
C VAL A 133 3.32 -13.82 4.37
N ASN A 134 2.37 -13.65 3.45
CA ASN A 134 2.56 -12.83 2.26
C ASN A 134 2.74 -11.35 2.61
N ALA A 135 1.95 -10.81 3.54
CA ALA A 135 2.08 -9.44 4.03
C ALA A 135 3.47 -9.17 4.61
N ALA A 136 3.95 -10.06 5.48
CA ALA A 136 5.28 -9.94 6.08
C ALA A 136 6.40 -10.02 5.03
N ARG A 137 6.29 -10.97 4.07
CA ARG A 137 7.27 -11.11 2.98
C ARG A 137 7.30 -9.88 2.08
N TRP A 138 6.13 -9.38 1.70
CA TRP A 138 5.99 -8.18 0.88
C TRP A 138 6.60 -6.98 1.60
N ALA A 139 6.19 -6.72 2.84
CA ALA A 139 6.64 -5.55 3.59
C ALA A 139 8.15 -5.60 3.85
N ASN A 140 8.71 -6.75 4.23
CA ASN A 140 10.15 -6.88 4.48
C ASN A 140 10.99 -6.54 3.24
N LYS A 141 10.60 -7.05 2.07
CA LYS A 141 11.28 -6.76 0.81
C LYS A 141 11.05 -5.32 0.37
N TYR A 142 9.78 -4.88 0.37
CA TYR A 142 9.38 -3.60 -0.20
C TYR A 142 9.90 -2.41 0.62
N THR A 143 9.83 -2.50 1.96
CA THR A 143 10.28 -1.42 2.84
C THR A 143 11.79 -1.18 2.73
N TYR A 144 12.58 -2.23 2.51
CA TYR A 144 14.00 -2.10 2.21
C TYR A 144 14.24 -1.28 0.93
N ASP A 145 13.52 -1.60 -0.15
CA ASP A 145 13.64 -0.87 -1.42
C ASP A 145 13.16 0.58 -1.30
N LEU A 146 12.04 0.81 -0.60
CA LEU A 146 11.51 2.14 -0.31
C LEU A 146 12.53 3.01 0.44
N VAL A 147 13.09 2.51 1.55
CA VAL A 147 14.05 3.23 2.38
C VAL A 147 15.34 3.51 1.62
N LYS A 148 15.81 2.55 0.81
CA LYS A 148 16.95 2.74 -0.07
C LYS A 148 16.68 3.86 -1.08
N GLY A 149 15.50 3.89 -1.68
CA GLY A 149 15.07 4.98 -2.57
C GLY A 149 15.07 6.35 -1.89
N ILE A 150 14.45 6.45 -0.71
CA ILE A 150 14.40 7.68 0.09
C ILE A 150 15.81 8.18 0.41
N THR A 151 16.69 7.27 0.83
CA THR A 151 18.08 7.55 1.20
C THR A 151 18.90 8.02 0.00
N ASN A 152 18.78 7.34 -1.15
CA ASN A 152 19.48 7.71 -2.37
C ASN A 152 19.08 9.11 -2.85
N THR A 153 17.79 9.46 -2.80
CA THR A 153 17.34 10.82 -3.14
C THR A 153 17.92 11.87 -2.19
N THR A 154 17.93 11.59 -0.89
CA THR A 154 18.51 12.49 0.11
C THR A 154 20.03 12.66 -0.09
N LEU A 155 20.75 11.58 -0.39
CA LEU A 155 22.19 11.61 -0.65
C LEU A 155 22.53 12.43 -1.91
N LYS A 156 21.75 12.27 -2.99
CA LYS A 156 21.90 13.10 -4.20
C LYS A 156 21.71 14.58 -3.87
N GLY A 157 20.67 14.90 -3.10
CA GLY A 157 20.44 16.25 -2.62
C GLY A 157 21.62 16.83 -1.85
N LEU A 158 22.20 16.04 -0.94
CA LEU A 158 23.40 16.44 -0.22
C LEU A 158 24.60 16.69 -1.16
N GLN A 159 24.84 15.79 -2.11
CA GLN A 159 25.93 15.90 -3.09
C GLN A 159 25.79 17.14 -3.98
N GLU A 160 24.56 17.55 -4.30
CA GLU A 160 24.28 18.78 -5.05
C GLU A 160 24.41 20.05 -4.19
N THR A 161 24.03 19.99 -2.91
CA THR A 161 24.00 21.15 -2.02
C THR A 161 25.38 21.54 -1.47
N ILE A 162 26.27 20.58 -1.20
CA ILE A 162 27.59 20.88 -0.61
C ILE A 162 28.49 21.73 -1.52
N PRO A 163 28.62 21.46 -2.84
CA PRO A 163 29.39 22.34 -3.72
C PRO A 163 28.87 23.79 -3.70
N GLN A 164 27.55 23.97 -3.71
CA GLN A 164 26.91 25.29 -3.69
C GLN A 164 27.24 26.07 -2.42
N PHE A 165 27.38 25.39 -1.28
CA PHE A 165 27.81 26.01 -0.03
C PHE A 165 29.15 26.76 -0.19
N TYR A 166 30.13 26.11 -0.83
CA TYR A 166 31.45 26.68 -1.04
C TYR A 166 31.46 27.74 -2.14
N GLU A 167 30.77 27.49 -3.26
CA GLU A 167 30.69 28.42 -4.38
C GLU A 167 30.03 29.75 -4.00
N GLN A 168 29.00 29.69 -3.15
CA GLN A 168 28.19 30.85 -2.78
C GLN A 168 28.59 31.46 -1.42
N GLY A 169 29.58 30.90 -0.73
CA GLY A 169 30.04 31.39 0.58
C GLY A 169 28.96 31.34 1.66
N TRP A 170 28.12 30.30 1.64
CA TRP A 170 27.02 30.15 2.59
C TRP A 170 27.51 29.94 4.04
N ASN A 171 26.68 30.32 5.01
CA ASN A 171 26.82 29.87 6.39
C ASN A 171 26.03 28.58 6.66
N LEU A 172 26.22 27.96 7.83
CA LEU A 172 25.55 26.69 8.17
C LEU A 172 24.02 26.79 8.22
N GLY A 173 23.46 27.97 8.54
CA GLY A 173 22.02 28.20 8.50
C GLY A 173 21.48 28.11 7.08
N GLN A 174 22.18 28.73 6.12
CA GLN A 174 21.82 28.65 4.70
C GLN A 174 21.99 27.22 4.15
N LEU A 175 23.04 26.49 4.56
CA LEU A 175 23.19 25.07 4.25
C LEU A 175 21.99 24.26 4.73
N ARG A 176 21.59 24.45 5.99
CA ARG A 176 20.44 23.77 6.58
C ARG A 176 19.17 24.05 5.79
N THR A 177 18.85 25.32 5.52
CA THR A 177 17.67 25.71 4.74
C THR A 177 17.68 25.10 3.34
N SER A 178 18.85 25.03 2.69
CA SER A 178 18.98 24.40 1.38
C SER A 178 18.72 22.89 1.43
N LEU A 179 19.20 22.21 2.48
CA LEU A 179 18.95 20.78 2.69
C LEU A 179 17.51 20.46 3.08
N GLU A 180 16.80 21.37 3.79
CA GLU A 180 15.44 21.15 4.31
C GLU A 180 14.43 20.70 3.24
N ARG A 181 14.62 21.08 1.96
CA ARG A 181 13.74 20.59 0.87
C ARG A 181 13.68 19.06 0.79
N TRP A 182 14.79 18.39 1.10
CA TRP A 182 14.94 16.93 1.06
C TRP A 182 14.38 16.24 2.32
N TYR A 183 14.10 17.02 3.37
CA TYR A 183 13.58 16.57 4.67
C TYR A 183 12.25 17.26 5.01
N SER A 184 11.54 17.76 4.00
CA SER A 184 10.39 18.63 4.18
C SER A 184 9.12 17.84 4.56
N PRO A 185 8.21 18.44 5.35
CA PRO A 185 6.90 17.84 5.63
C PRO A 185 6.11 17.48 4.36
N ALA A 186 6.17 18.32 3.33
CA ALA A 186 5.53 18.06 2.04
C ALA A 186 6.07 16.78 1.36
N ARG A 187 7.38 16.51 1.46
CA ARG A 187 7.95 15.25 0.98
C ARG A 187 7.45 14.06 1.80
N ALA A 188 7.39 14.20 3.13
CA ALA A 188 6.88 13.15 4.00
C ALA A 188 5.41 12.80 3.69
N GLU A 189 4.59 13.81 3.40
CA GLU A 189 3.20 13.67 2.95
C GLU A 189 3.09 12.95 1.60
N MET A 190 3.86 13.38 0.60
CA MET A 190 3.89 12.69 -0.70
C MET A 190 4.27 11.21 -0.57
N ILE A 191 5.24 10.88 0.28
CA ILE A 191 5.62 9.49 0.58
C ILE A 191 4.46 8.78 1.26
N ALA A 192 3.90 9.34 2.34
CA ALA A 192 2.81 8.72 3.09
C ALA A 192 1.60 8.37 2.22
N ILE A 193 1.17 9.29 1.35
CA ILE A 193 0.08 9.07 0.40
C ILE A 193 0.40 7.92 -0.56
N THR A 194 1.59 7.98 -1.17
CA THR A 194 2.03 6.98 -2.16
C THR A 194 2.10 5.59 -1.54
N GLU A 195 2.69 5.48 -0.35
CA GLU A 195 2.91 4.19 0.30
C GLU A 195 1.64 3.61 0.93
N THR A 196 0.71 4.47 1.35
CA THR A 196 -0.64 4.04 1.74
C THR A 196 -1.37 3.40 0.58
N THR A 197 -1.42 4.09 -0.57
CA THR A 197 -2.04 3.55 -1.79
C THR A 197 -1.39 2.23 -2.21
N ARG A 198 -0.06 2.15 -2.16
CA ARG A 198 0.65 0.94 -2.60
C ARG A 198 0.39 -0.25 -1.69
N ALA A 199 0.48 -0.04 -0.37
CA ALA A 199 0.21 -1.10 0.59
C ALA A 199 -1.22 -1.62 0.45
N ALA A 200 -2.18 -0.72 0.22
CA ALA A 200 -3.56 -1.07 -0.01
C ALA A 200 -3.74 -1.96 -1.26
N SER A 201 -3.29 -1.47 -2.42
CA SER A 201 -3.43 -2.21 -3.67
C SER A 201 -2.69 -3.54 -3.69
N GLU A 202 -1.54 -3.64 -3.02
CA GLU A 202 -0.80 -4.91 -2.90
C GLU A 202 -1.51 -5.92 -1.98
N GLY A 203 -2.19 -5.45 -0.92
CA GLY A 203 -3.02 -6.29 -0.06
C GLY A 203 -4.17 -6.95 -0.82
N GLU A 204 -4.91 -6.16 -1.59
CA GLU A 204 -6.00 -6.66 -2.43
C GLU A 204 -5.50 -7.57 -3.54
N ARG A 205 -4.47 -7.13 -4.30
CA ARG A 205 -3.89 -7.89 -5.40
C ARG A 205 -3.43 -9.27 -4.96
N GLN A 206 -2.76 -9.37 -3.81
CA GLN A 206 -2.33 -10.66 -3.30
C GLN A 206 -3.53 -11.53 -2.91
N LEU A 207 -4.53 -10.99 -2.24
CA LEU A 207 -5.72 -11.76 -1.88
C LEU A 207 -6.43 -12.28 -3.12
N VAL A 208 -6.60 -11.45 -4.16
CA VAL A 208 -7.14 -11.89 -5.45
C VAL A 208 -6.32 -13.04 -6.04
N SER A 209 -4.99 -12.95 -5.98
CA SER A 209 -4.10 -14.02 -6.43
C SER A 209 -4.33 -15.31 -5.65
N GLU A 210 -4.52 -15.25 -4.32
CA GLU A 210 -4.82 -16.44 -3.52
C GLU A 210 -6.23 -16.99 -3.80
N ILE A 211 -7.24 -16.14 -3.97
CA ILE A 211 -8.60 -16.56 -4.38
C ILE A 211 -8.54 -17.31 -5.71
N GLN A 212 -7.82 -16.78 -6.71
CA GLN A 212 -7.66 -17.45 -8.00
C GLN A 212 -6.99 -18.81 -7.85
N LYS A 213 -5.94 -18.93 -7.03
CA LYS A 213 -5.23 -20.20 -6.82
C LYS A 213 -6.09 -21.25 -6.12
N GLU A 214 -6.84 -20.86 -5.09
CA GLU A 214 -7.62 -21.79 -4.26
C GLU A 214 -8.96 -22.18 -4.90
N THR A 215 -9.58 -21.26 -5.64
CA THR A 215 -10.96 -21.44 -6.13
C THR A 215 -11.08 -21.46 -7.65
N GLY A 216 -10.07 -20.99 -8.38
CA GLY A 216 -10.12 -20.76 -9.83
C GLY A 216 -10.96 -19.55 -10.25
N ILE A 217 -11.46 -18.75 -9.31
CA ILE A 217 -12.29 -17.57 -9.58
C ILE A 217 -11.39 -16.35 -9.82
N GLU A 218 -11.44 -15.84 -11.05
CA GLU A 218 -10.63 -14.70 -11.46
C GLU A 218 -11.41 -13.40 -11.25
N LEU A 219 -11.06 -12.65 -10.21
CA LEU A 219 -11.66 -11.34 -9.98
C LEU A 219 -11.07 -10.31 -10.94
N ILE A 220 -11.94 -9.52 -11.56
CA ILE A 220 -11.58 -8.40 -12.40
C ILE A 220 -11.28 -7.20 -11.49
N ALA A 221 -10.01 -6.81 -11.41
CA ALA A 221 -9.60 -5.58 -10.74
C ALA A 221 -9.96 -4.37 -11.62
N ILE A 222 -10.61 -3.38 -11.02
CA ILE A 222 -11.06 -2.13 -11.66
C ILE A 222 -10.37 -0.98 -10.95
N TRP A 223 -9.75 -0.10 -11.74
CA TRP A 223 -9.12 1.11 -11.23
C TRP A 223 -10.19 2.17 -10.93
N ASN A 224 -10.16 2.73 -9.72
CA ASN A 224 -11.03 3.84 -9.32
C ASN A 224 -10.18 5.05 -9.00
N THR A 225 -10.48 6.19 -9.62
CA THR A 225 -9.85 7.43 -9.22
C THR A 225 -10.36 7.85 -7.85
N SER A 226 -9.50 8.48 -7.05
CA SER A 226 -9.97 9.30 -5.94
C SER A 226 -10.89 10.34 -6.57
N ASN A 227 -12.18 10.35 -6.24
CA ASN A 227 -13.16 11.28 -6.80
C ASN A 227 -12.96 12.70 -6.26
N ASP A 228 -11.71 13.13 -6.14
CA ASP A 228 -11.31 14.49 -5.80
C ASP A 228 -11.11 15.32 -7.06
N ASP A 229 -11.08 16.65 -6.91
CA ASP A 229 -11.00 17.60 -8.02
C ASP A 229 -9.64 17.57 -8.77
N ILE A 230 -8.78 16.58 -8.51
CA ILE A 230 -7.39 16.50 -9.01
C ILE A 230 -7.10 15.09 -9.56
N VAL A 231 -8.04 14.55 -10.34
CA VAL A 231 -7.74 13.37 -11.16
C VAL A 231 -6.75 13.77 -12.27
N CYS A 232 -5.53 13.22 -12.22
CA CYS A 232 -4.48 13.53 -13.19
C CYS A 232 -4.71 12.81 -14.54
N ASP A 233 -4.03 13.28 -15.59
CA ASP A 233 -4.11 12.72 -16.95
C ASP A 233 -3.70 11.24 -17.05
N ILE A 234 -2.96 10.72 -16.06
CA ILE A 234 -2.58 9.30 -15.99
C ILE A 234 -3.72 8.45 -15.42
N CYS A 235 -4.42 8.97 -14.42
CA CYS A 235 -5.42 8.22 -13.66
C CYS A 235 -6.84 8.38 -14.22
N GLY A 236 -7.16 9.54 -14.81
CA GLY A 236 -8.48 9.82 -15.39
C GLY A 236 -8.92 8.80 -16.45
N PRO A 237 -8.08 8.49 -17.46
CA PRO A 237 -8.41 7.48 -18.46
C PRO A 237 -8.57 6.06 -17.91
N ARG A 238 -8.07 5.79 -16.69
CA ARG A 238 -8.19 4.48 -16.03
C ARG A 238 -9.43 4.37 -15.14
N ASN A 239 -10.16 5.46 -14.87
CA ASN A 239 -11.31 5.38 -13.99
C ASN A 239 -12.38 4.42 -14.54
N ASP A 240 -12.90 3.57 -13.65
CA ASP A 240 -13.85 2.50 -13.96
C ASP A 240 -13.37 1.48 -15.01
N GLN A 241 -12.07 1.49 -15.35
CA GLN A 241 -11.50 0.56 -16.32
C GLN A 241 -10.85 -0.66 -15.64
N PRO A 242 -10.94 -1.84 -16.26
CA PRO A 242 -10.19 -3.00 -15.81
C PRO A 242 -8.67 -2.79 -15.87
N ILE A 243 -7.97 -3.25 -14.83
CA ILE A 243 -6.51 -3.29 -14.80
C ILE A 243 -6.05 -4.51 -15.60
N THR A 244 -5.65 -4.29 -16.86
CA THR A 244 -5.24 -5.35 -17.80
C THR A 244 -3.74 -5.42 -18.03
N ASP A 245 -3.00 -4.37 -17.65
CA ASP A 245 -1.55 -4.23 -17.82
C ASP A 245 -0.76 -4.64 -16.56
N GLY A 246 -1.46 -5.05 -15.50
CA GLY A 246 -0.87 -5.37 -14.21
C GLY A 246 -0.36 -4.15 -13.43
N MET A 247 -0.68 -2.93 -13.87
CA MET A 247 -0.30 -1.69 -13.18
C MET A 247 -1.39 -1.31 -12.17
N TYR A 248 -1.14 -1.61 -10.90
CA TYR A 248 -1.99 -1.21 -9.79
C TYR A 248 -1.59 0.18 -9.27
N PRO A 249 -2.51 0.92 -8.62
CA PRO A 249 -2.15 2.13 -7.89
C PRO A 249 -1.01 1.87 -6.87
N PRO A 250 -0.16 2.87 -6.59
CA PRO A 250 -0.11 4.21 -7.17
C PRO A 250 0.62 4.26 -8.52
N ALA A 251 0.08 5.02 -9.49
CA ALA A 251 0.75 5.26 -10.78
C ALA A 251 1.85 6.34 -10.73
N HIS A 252 1.78 7.23 -9.75
CA HIS A 252 2.70 8.35 -9.57
C HIS A 252 2.79 8.73 -8.09
N VAL A 253 3.75 9.60 -7.75
CA VAL A 253 3.87 10.17 -6.41
C VAL A 253 2.60 10.96 -6.06
N GLY A 254 2.05 10.73 -4.87
CA GLY A 254 0.83 11.38 -4.41
C GLY A 254 -0.47 10.80 -4.97
N CYS A 255 -0.41 9.68 -5.70
CA CYS A 255 -1.62 9.02 -6.22
C CYS A 255 -2.45 8.46 -5.05
N ARG A 256 -3.74 8.83 -5.00
CA ARG A 256 -4.75 8.35 -4.02
C ARG A 256 -5.79 7.41 -4.63
N CYS A 257 -5.57 6.92 -5.85
CA CYS A 257 -6.50 6.01 -6.52
C CYS A 257 -6.63 4.69 -5.76
N GLU A 258 -7.75 4.02 -5.97
CA GLU A 258 -8.14 2.78 -5.29
C GLU A 258 -8.40 1.68 -6.31
N VAL A 259 -8.55 0.45 -5.84
CA VAL A 259 -8.97 -0.68 -6.66
C VAL A 259 -10.31 -1.19 -6.14
N SER A 260 -11.15 -1.64 -7.05
CA SER A 260 -12.33 -2.43 -6.72
C SER A 260 -12.31 -3.73 -7.48
N HIS A 261 -13.01 -4.72 -6.96
CA HIS A 261 -13.00 -6.06 -7.55
C HIS A 261 -14.41 -6.45 -7.99
N ARG A 262 -14.52 -7.06 -9.17
CA ARG A 262 -15.78 -7.56 -9.72
C ARG A 262 -15.62 -9.01 -10.13
N LEU A 263 -16.71 -9.76 -10.06
CA LEU A 263 -16.74 -11.10 -10.62
C LEU A 263 -16.82 -11.04 -12.15
N PRO A 264 -16.26 -12.04 -12.84
CA PRO A 264 -16.38 -12.14 -14.29
C PRO A 264 -17.86 -12.39 -14.66
N GLU A 265 -18.27 -11.87 -15.82
CA GLU A 265 -19.66 -11.95 -16.32
C GLU A 265 -20.09 -13.37 -16.72
#